data_AF-A0A8T6LNT1-F1
#
_entry.id   AF-A0A8T6LNT1-F1
#
_cell.length_a   1.000
_cell.length_b   1.000
_cell.length_c   1.000
_cell.angle_alpha   90.00
_cell.angle_beta   90.00
_cell.angle_gamma   90.00
#
_symmetry.space_group_name_H-M   'P 1'
#
loop_
_entity.id
_entity.type
_entity.pdbx_description
1 polymer ?
#
loop_
_entity_poly.entity_id
_entity_poly.type
_entity_poly.pdbx_seq_one_letter_code
_entity_poly.pdbx_strand_id
1 'polypeptide(L)'
;MTGKRKLGLWMCTSLVAGSMIGSGVFLLPASLAPFGGISILGWLVSAGGAMCMALVLARLGATMPRVGGPYAYGRQGFGDFVGFWIAWSYWISLLTGNAALAVATASYATVFWPVLGVSPTAGLATALAALWTLALVNAHGVRTAGLVQLVTTALKLLPLAAIGTVGFLYFQADHFQPFNPAGESAFSAVTATVALTLWAFLGLEAGTVPAGDVRDPARTIPKATILGTSIAAVVYIACTAAVMGIIAPGELALSTAPFADAAGSIWGTWGRWIIGAGATISCFGA
;
A
#
# COMPACT_ATOMS: atom_id res chain seq x y z
N MET A 1 31.61 18.51 10.01
CA MET A 1 30.21 18.04 9.93
C MET A 1 30.18 16.83 9.01
N THR A 2 29.96 15.63 9.55
CA THR A 2 29.93 14.37 8.80
C THR A 2 28.81 14.42 7.76
N GLY A 3 29.17 14.34 6.47
CA GLY A 3 28.22 14.45 5.37
C GLY A 3 27.14 13.37 5.45
N LYS A 4 25.89 13.78 5.68
CA LYS A 4 24.73 12.89 5.57
C LYS A 4 24.76 12.22 4.19
N ARG A 5 24.77 10.89 4.14
CA ARG A 5 24.65 10.14 2.89
C ARG A 5 23.32 10.48 2.25
N LYS A 6 23.35 11.22 1.14
CA LYS A 6 22.15 11.60 0.38
C LYS A 6 21.52 10.36 -0.27
N LEU A 7 20.19 10.35 -0.37
CA LEU A 7 19.40 9.29 -1.00
C LEU A 7 19.66 9.25 -2.52
N GLY A 8 20.11 8.11 -3.03
CA GLY A 8 20.23 7.87 -4.47
C GLY A 8 18.91 7.43 -5.11
N LEU A 9 18.92 7.22 -6.44
CA LEU A 9 17.73 6.83 -7.21
C LEU A 9 17.01 5.60 -6.65
N TRP A 10 17.73 4.51 -6.39
CA TRP A 10 17.13 3.28 -5.90
C TRP A 10 16.55 3.42 -4.49
N MET A 11 17.22 4.16 -3.61
CA MET A 11 16.69 4.44 -2.26
C MET A 11 15.44 5.30 -2.32
N CYS A 12 15.44 6.33 -3.18
CA CYS A 12 14.27 7.20 -3.37
C CYS A 12 13.11 6.44 -4.05
N THR A 13 13.39 5.56 -5.00
CA THR A 13 12.39 4.69 -5.65
C THR A 13 11.79 3.71 -4.64
N SER A 14 12.64 3.10 -3.81
CA SER A 14 12.20 2.22 -2.72
C SER A 14 11.39 2.97 -1.66
N LEU A 15 11.68 4.25 -1.41
CA LEU A 15 10.87 5.08 -0.53
C LEU A 15 9.47 5.28 -1.12
N VAL A 16 9.38 5.67 -2.39
CA VAL A 16 8.09 5.85 -3.08
C VAL A 16 7.30 4.55 -3.11
N ALA A 17 7.86 3.46 -3.67
CA ALA A 17 7.17 2.17 -3.75
C ALA A 17 6.84 1.62 -2.36
N GLY A 18 7.77 1.74 -1.40
CA GLY A 18 7.59 1.26 -0.04
C GLY A 18 6.53 2.03 0.75
N SER A 19 6.33 3.33 0.48
CA SER A 19 5.27 4.11 1.11
C SER A 19 3.89 3.78 0.56
N MET A 20 3.78 3.36 -0.71
CA MET A 20 2.53 2.84 -1.26
C MET A 20 2.24 1.42 -0.76
N ILE A 21 3.24 0.53 -0.84
CA ILE A 21 3.10 -0.89 -0.51
C ILE A 21 2.97 -1.06 1.01
N GLY A 22 1.72 -1.05 1.47
CA GLY A 22 1.32 -1.26 2.86
C GLY A 22 0.18 -2.27 2.95
N SER A 23 -0.80 -2.00 3.80
CA SER A 23 -1.96 -2.90 3.99
C SER A 23 -2.88 -3.02 2.77
N GLY A 24 -2.86 -2.04 1.86
CA GLY A 24 -3.79 -2.02 0.73
C GLY A 24 -3.65 -3.15 -0.24
N VAL A 25 -2.43 -3.49 -0.64
CA VAL A 25 -2.21 -4.64 -1.52
C VAL A 25 -2.74 -5.94 -0.89
N PHE A 26 -2.66 -6.08 0.44
CA PHE A 26 -2.95 -7.31 1.15
C PHE A 26 -4.44 -7.55 1.38
N LEU A 27 -5.25 -6.50 1.54
CA LEU A 27 -6.69 -6.64 1.80
C LEU A 27 -7.57 -6.39 0.58
N LEU A 28 -7.07 -5.67 -0.43
CA LEU A 28 -7.86 -5.34 -1.61
C LEU A 28 -8.43 -6.56 -2.36
N PRO A 29 -7.78 -7.74 -2.45
CA PRO A 29 -8.40 -8.89 -3.09
C PRO A 29 -9.74 -9.28 -2.46
N ALA A 30 -9.89 -9.22 -1.13
CA ALA A 30 -11.16 -9.48 -0.47
C ALA A 30 -12.19 -8.38 -0.78
N SER A 31 -11.79 -7.11 -0.73
CA SER A 31 -12.69 -5.98 -1.03
C SER A 31 -13.13 -5.94 -2.50
N LEU A 32 -12.32 -6.49 -3.41
CA LEU A 32 -12.59 -6.53 -4.84
C LEU A 32 -13.29 -7.81 -5.30
N ALA A 33 -13.29 -8.87 -4.49
CA ALA A 33 -13.95 -10.13 -4.80
C ALA A 33 -15.43 -10.01 -5.20
N PRO A 34 -16.25 -9.15 -4.55
CA PRO A 34 -17.64 -8.94 -4.97
C PRO A 34 -17.80 -8.40 -6.40
N PHE A 35 -16.80 -7.70 -6.91
CA PHE A 35 -16.78 -7.16 -8.28
C PHE A 35 -16.24 -8.18 -9.29
N GLY A 36 -15.52 -9.20 -8.84
CA GLY A 36 -14.90 -10.20 -9.72
C GLY A 36 -13.85 -9.59 -10.66
N GLY A 37 -13.70 -10.18 -11.84
CA GLY A 37 -12.65 -9.82 -12.79
C GLY A 37 -12.65 -8.36 -13.27
N ILE A 38 -13.81 -7.70 -13.27
CA ILE A 38 -13.94 -6.29 -13.68
C ILE A 38 -13.10 -5.34 -12.81
N SER A 39 -12.76 -5.76 -11.59
CA SER A 39 -11.85 -5.02 -10.70
C SER A 39 -10.46 -4.78 -11.30
N ILE A 40 -10.01 -5.62 -12.24
CA ILE A 40 -8.75 -5.41 -12.96
C ILE A 40 -8.83 -4.16 -13.85
N LEU A 41 -10.00 -3.85 -14.44
CA LEU A 41 -10.19 -2.59 -15.15
C LEU A 41 -10.12 -1.39 -14.19
N GLY A 42 -10.68 -1.53 -13.00
CA GLY A 42 -10.56 -0.54 -11.93
C GLY A 42 -9.10 -0.28 -11.56
N TRP A 43 -8.30 -1.33 -11.40
CA TRP A 43 -6.86 -1.21 -11.19
C TRP A 43 -6.14 -0.47 -12.31
N LEU A 44 -6.46 -0.76 -13.57
CA LEU A 44 -5.83 -0.10 -14.72
C LEU A 44 -6.17 1.40 -14.76
N VAL A 45 -7.42 1.77 -14.47
CA VAL A 45 -7.84 3.16 -14.37
C VAL A 45 -7.13 3.87 -13.21
N SER A 46 -7.08 3.26 -12.02
CA SER A 46 -6.38 3.80 -10.85
C SER A 46 -4.89 3.93 -11.09
N ALA A 47 -4.24 2.94 -11.71
CA ALA A 47 -2.83 3.00 -12.07
C ALA A 47 -2.54 4.12 -13.09
N GLY A 48 -3.43 4.31 -14.08
CA GLY A 48 -3.36 5.42 -15.02
C GLY A 48 -3.48 6.78 -14.32
N GLY A 49 -4.46 6.94 -13.44
CA GLY A 49 -4.64 8.16 -12.63
C GLY A 49 -3.45 8.43 -11.71
N ALA A 50 -2.95 7.41 -11.03
CA ALA A 50 -1.76 7.49 -10.19
C ALA A 50 -0.51 7.87 -11.01
N MET A 51 -0.37 7.36 -12.23
CA MET A 51 0.73 7.73 -13.13
C MET A 51 0.62 9.18 -13.59
N CYS A 52 -0.58 9.67 -13.92
CA CYS A 52 -0.80 11.09 -14.22
C CYS A 52 -0.37 11.96 -13.04
N MET A 53 -0.75 11.59 -11.81
CA MET A 53 -0.34 12.32 -10.61
C MET A 53 1.17 12.24 -10.36
N ALA A 54 1.77 11.06 -10.55
CA ALA A 54 3.21 10.84 -10.47
C ALA A 54 3.97 11.73 -11.45
N LEU A 55 3.48 11.90 -12.69
CA LEU A 55 4.06 12.81 -13.69
C LEU A 55 3.95 14.28 -13.28
N VAL A 56 2.83 14.69 -12.69
CA VAL A 56 2.67 16.05 -12.14
C VAL A 56 3.67 16.30 -11.02
N LEU A 57 3.77 15.40 -10.04
CA LEU A 57 4.75 15.51 -8.96
C LEU A 57 6.19 15.42 -9.46
N ALA A 58 6.46 14.60 -10.47
CA ALA A 58 7.76 14.51 -11.10
C ALA A 58 8.16 15.86 -11.74
N ARG A 59 7.24 16.53 -12.44
CA ARG A 59 7.51 17.87 -12.99
C ARG A 59 7.72 18.91 -11.88
N LEU A 60 6.87 18.92 -10.87
CA LEU A 60 6.99 19.86 -9.74
C LEU A 60 8.27 19.62 -8.93
N GLY A 61 8.66 18.37 -8.70
CA GLY A 61 9.91 18.02 -8.02
C GLY A 61 11.16 18.37 -8.83
N ALA A 62 11.07 18.35 -10.16
CA ALA A 62 12.14 18.81 -11.04
C ALA A 62 12.31 20.34 -11.03
N THR A 63 11.19 21.07 -11.10
CA THR A 63 11.20 22.54 -11.17
C THR A 63 11.41 23.19 -9.80
N MET A 64 10.94 22.54 -8.75
CA MET A 64 10.94 23.06 -7.39
C MET A 64 11.37 21.96 -6.40
N PRO A 65 12.67 21.61 -6.33
CA PRO A 65 13.20 20.59 -5.41
C PRO A 65 13.29 21.13 -3.97
N ARG A 66 12.17 21.62 -3.41
CA ARG A 66 12.07 22.08 -2.03
C ARG A 66 11.52 20.99 -1.12
N VAL A 67 11.96 21.02 0.14
CA VAL A 67 11.44 20.14 1.20
C VAL A 67 9.95 20.44 1.41
N GLY A 68 9.16 19.39 1.61
CA GLY A 68 7.73 19.49 1.95
C GLY A 68 6.75 19.10 0.84
N GLY A 69 7.23 18.69 -0.34
CA GLY A 69 6.39 18.05 -1.36
C GLY A 69 5.14 18.86 -1.74
N PRO A 70 3.93 18.26 -1.77
CA PRO A 70 2.69 18.93 -2.15
C PRO A 70 2.39 20.22 -1.38
N TYR A 71 2.71 20.28 -0.08
CA TYR A 71 2.55 21.49 0.73
C TYR A 71 3.42 22.63 0.18
N ALA A 72 4.69 22.35 -0.11
CA ALA A 72 5.61 23.36 -0.61
C ALA A 72 5.16 23.89 -1.98
N TYR A 73 4.69 22.99 -2.86
CA TYR A 73 4.19 23.36 -4.19
C TYR A 73 2.96 24.26 -4.09
N GLY A 74 1.96 23.86 -3.30
CA GLY A 74 0.72 24.62 -3.14
C GLY A 74 0.94 25.97 -2.48
N ARG A 75 1.79 26.02 -1.43
CA ARG A 75 2.15 27.27 -0.76
C ARG A 75 2.84 28.25 -1.71
N GLN A 76 3.77 27.76 -2.54
CA GLN A 76 4.48 28.64 -3.47
C GLN A 76 3.58 29.11 -4.64
N GLY A 77 2.70 28.24 -5.15
CA GLY A 77 1.81 28.59 -6.25
C GLY A 77 0.63 29.48 -5.85
N PHE A 78 0.10 29.30 -4.64
CA PHE A 78 -1.20 29.86 -4.25
C PHE A 78 -1.20 30.57 -2.88
N GLY A 79 -0.04 30.69 -2.23
CA GLY A 79 0.13 31.41 -0.96
C GLY A 79 -0.18 30.57 0.29
N ASP A 80 -0.06 31.22 1.45
CA ASP A 80 -0.09 30.56 2.75
C ASP A 80 -1.44 29.90 3.08
N PHE A 81 -2.57 30.45 2.61
CA PHE A 81 -3.90 29.90 2.86
C PHE A 81 -4.08 28.51 2.22
N VAL A 82 -3.70 28.36 0.95
CA VAL A 82 -3.76 27.05 0.25
C VAL A 82 -2.72 26.09 0.83
N GLY A 83 -1.53 26.59 1.17
CA GLY A 83 -0.52 25.81 1.88
C GLY A 83 -1.05 25.23 3.19
N PHE A 84 -1.74 26.04 3.99
CA PHE A 84 -2.38 25.60 5.24
C PHE A 84 -3.37 24.46 5.00
N TRP A 85 -4.30 24.62 4.04
CA TRP A 85 -5.29 23.57 3.75
C TRP A 85 -4.66 22.28 3.27
N ILE A 86 -3.63 22.33 2.42
CA ILE A 86 -2.92 21.12 1.99
C ILE A 86 -2.27 20.42 3.19
N ALA A 87 -1.56 21.16 4.04
CA ALA A 87 -0.94 20.58 5.23
C ALA A 87 -1.97 20.00 6.21
N TRP A 88 -3.07 20.71 6.45
CA TRP A 88 -4.14 20.29 7.35
C TRP A 88 -4.84 19.03 6.84
N SER A 89 -5.28 19.03 5.58
CA SER A 89 -5.93 17.88 4.95
C SER A 89 -5.00 16.67 4.88
N TYR A 90 -3.72 16.88 4.60
CA TYR A 90 -2.72 15.82 4.60
C TYR A 90 -2.55 15.21 6.01
N TRP A 91 -2.46 16.05 7.04
CA TRP A 91 -2.37 15.58 8.43
C TRP A 91 -3.58 14.75 8.86
N ILE A 92 -4.81 15.22 8.56
CA ILE A 92 -6.03 14.44 8.84
C ILE A 92 -6.04 13.11 8.07
N SER A 93 -5.59 13.12 6.81
CA SER A 93 -5.52 11.90 5.99
C SER A 93 -4.52 10.88 6.55
N LEU A 94 -3.41 11.33 7.15
CA LEU A 94 -2.48 10.45 7.84
C LEU A 94 -3.10 9.81 9.10
N LEU A 95 -3.91 10.56 9.86
CA LEU A 95 -4.61 10.02 11.03
C LEU A 95 -5.59 8.90 10.63
N THR A 96 -6.37 9.11 9.58
CA THR A 96 -7.32 8.10 9.08
C THR A 96 -6.59 6.91 8.43
N GLY A 97 -5.49 7.16 7.72
CA GLY A 97 -4.63 6.13 7.15
C GLY A 97 -4.04 5.19 8.21
N ASN A 98 -3.53 5.75 9.31
CA ASN A 98 -2.98 4.97 10.43
C ASN A 98 -4.04 4.06 11.08
N ALA A 99 -5.30 4.52 11.17
CA ALA A 99 -6.39 3.68 11.66
C ALA A 99 -6.64 2.47 10.73
N ALA A 100 -6.63 2.68 9.41
CA ALA A 100 -6.77 1.59 8.43
C ALA A 100 -5.61 0.58 8.51
N LEU A 101 -4.37 1.06 8.69
CA LEU A 101 -3.18 0.20 8.86
C LEU A 101 -3.26 -0.63 10.15
N ALA A 102 -3.73 -0.03 11.25
CA ALA A 102 -3.94 -0.72 12.52
C ALA A 102 -5.00 -1.82 12.42
N VAL A 103 -6.14 -1.53 11.77
CA VAL A 103 -7.19 -2.53 11.49
C VAL A 103 -6.65 -3.66 10.62
N ALA A 104 -5.88 -3.35 9.58
CA ALA A 104 -5.29 -4.36 8.71
C ALA A 104 -4.28 -5.26 9.44
N THR A 105 -3.51 -4.69 10.37
CA THR A 105 -2.60 -5.44 11.24
C THR A 105 -3.38 -6.43 12.12
N ALA A 106 -4.47 -5.99 12.75
CA ALA A 106 -5.33 -6.87 13.54
C ALA A 106 -6.00 -7.95 12.67
N SER A 107 -6.43 -7.60 11.46
CA SER A 107 -7.03 -8.53 10.50
C SER A 107 -6.06 -9.64 10.12
N TYR A 108 -4.80 -9.33 9.82
CA TYR A 108 -3.79 -10.34 9.50
C TYR A 108 -3.32 -11.14 10.72
N ALA A 109 -3.36 -10.55 11.92
CA ALA A 109 -3.07 -11.26 13.16
C ALA A 109 -4.08 -12.38 13.46
N THR A 110 -5.28 -12.36 12.85
CA THR A 110 -6.28 -13.45 12.95
C THR A 110 -5.73 -14.80 12.46
N VAL A 111 -4.72 -14.80 11.59
CA VAL A 111 -4.03 -16.01 11.13
C VAL A 111 -3.43 -16.80 12.30
N PHE A 112 -2.93 -16.10 13.32
CA PHE A 112 -2.28 -16.68 14.49
C PHE A 112 -3.24 -16.78 15.68
N TRP A 113 -4.10 -15.77 15.83
CA TRP A 113 -5.06 -15.66 16.92
C TRP A 113 -6.48 -15.45 16.36
N PRO A 114 -7.20 -16.53 16.01
CA PRO A 114 -8.53 -16.43 15.40
C PRO A 114 -9.56 -15.66 16.24
N VAL A 115 -9.38 -15.63 17.57
CA VAL A 115 -10.22 -14.86 18.50
C VAL A 115 -10.33 -13.38 18.13
N LEU A 116 -9.31 -12.81 17.47
CA LEU A 116 -9.29 -11.41 17.03
C LEU A 116 -10.33 -11.10 15.96
N GLY A 117 -10.74 -12.10 15.16
CA GLY A 117 -11.78 -11.95 14.14
C GLY A 117 -13.20 -12.12 14.69
N VAL A 118 -13.34 -12.74 15.86
CA VAL A 118 -14.64 -13.03 16.50
C VAL A 118 -14.99 -12.00 17.57
N SER A 119 -13.98 -11.49 18.29
CA SER A 119 -14.15 -10.52 19.36
C SER A 119 -13.77 -9.11 18.89
N PRO A 120 -14.74 -8.21 18.66
CA PRO A 120 -14.45 -6.83 18.25
C PRO A 120 -13.58 -6.09 19.27
N THR A 121 -13.74 -6.39 20.56
CA THR A 121 -12.94 -5.79 21.63
C THR A 121 -11.49 -6.26 21.57
N ALA A 122 -11.24 -7.54 21.30
CA ALA A 122 -9.89 -8.06 21.13
C ALA A 122 -9.23 -7.49 19.85
N GLY A 123 -9.95 -7.46 18.72
CA GLY A 123 -9.46 -6.85 17.48
C GLY A 123 -9.12 -5.37 17.65
N LEU A 124 -9.99 -4.60 18.31
CA LEU A 124 -9.75 -3.20 18.64
C LEU A 124 -8.54 -3.02 19.56
N ALA A 125 -8.41 -3.84 20.60
CA ALA A 125 -7.28 -3.79 21.52
C ALA A 125 -5.96 -4.07 20.79
N THR A 126 -5.93 -5.05 19.88
CA THR A 126 -4.74 -5.36 19.06
C THR A 126 -4.40 -4.20 18.11
N ALA A 127 -5.39 -3.61 17.45
CA ALA A 127 -5.18 -2.46 16.57
C ALA A 127 -4.62 -1.25 17.35
N LEU A 128 -5.19 -0.93 18.51
CA LEU A 128 -4.71 0.14 19.38
C LEU A 128 -3.31 -0.15 19.93
N ALA A 129 -3.03 -1.39 20.33
CA ALA A 129 -1.71 -1.79 20.80
C ALA A 129 -0.65 -1.63 19.70
N ALA A 130 -0.96 -2.03 18.47
CA ALA A 130 -0.08 -1.84 17.31
C ALA A 130 0.22 -0.34 17.09
N LEU A 131 -0.82 0.49 17.07
CA LEU A 131 -0.70 1.94 16.87
C LEU A 131 0.15 2.60 17.95
N TRP A 132 -0.11 2.31 19.23
CA TRP A 132 0.65 2.89 20.34
C TRP A 132 2.09 2.38 20.38
N THR A 133 2.34 1.12 20.00
CA THR A 133 3.70 0.58 19.91
C THR A 133 4.52 1.37 18.88
N LEU A 134 3.97 1.62 17.70
CA LEU A 134 4.65 2.44 16.68
C LEU A 134 4.80 3.90 17.10
N ALA A 135 3.79 4.46 17.77
CA ALA A 135 3.88 5.81 18.32
C ALA A 135 5.04 5.93 19.33
N LEU A 136 5.19 4.93 20.22
CA LEU A 136 6.31 4.86 21.16
C LEU A 136 7.64 4.68 20.42
N VAL A 137 7.73 3.81 19.41
CA VAL A 137 8.94 3.65 18.59
C VAL A 137 9.35 4.98 17.94
N ASN A 138 8.38 5.73 17.40
CA ASN A 138 8.62 7.04 16.82
C ASN A 138 9.05 8.07 17.89
N ALA A 139 8.49 8.01 19.10
CA ALA A 139 8.87 8.87 20.22
C ALA A 139 10.29 8.60 20.75
N HIS A 140 10.78 7.35 20.67
CA HIS A 140 12.15 6.99 21.04
C HIS A 140 13.19 7.53 20.05
N GLY A 141 12.78 7.92 18.85
CA GLY A 141 13.58 8.69 17.91
C GLY A 141 13.66 8.10 16.51
N VAL A 142 14.03 8.99 15.57
CA VAL A 142 14.02 8.75 14.12
C VAL A 142 14.90 7.57 13.69
N ARG A 143 16.00 7.30 14.40
CA ARG A 143 16.89 6.18 14.07
C ARG A 143 16.22 4.82 14.31
N THR A 144 15.51 4.68 15.43
CA THR A 144 14.78 3.45 15.78
C THR A 144 13.61 3.24 14.81
N ALA A 145 12.84 4.30 14.55
CA ALA A 145 11.76 4.27 13.55
C ALA A 145 12.29 3.86 12.15
N GLY A 146 13.42 4.43 11.73
CA GLY A 146 14.05 4.08 10.45
C GLY A 146 14.52 2.61 10.36
N LEU A 147 15.02 2.04 11.47
CA LEU A 147 15.39 0.62 11.52
C LEU A 147 14.16 -0.29 11.44
N VAL A 148 13.10 0.02 12.18
CA VAL A 148 11.82 -0.72 12.11
C VAL A 148 11.28 -0.69 10.68
N GLN A 149 11.21 0.50 10.06
CA GLN A 149 10.76 0.68 8.68
C GLN A 149 11.60 -0.14 7.68
N LEU A 150 12.92 -0.17 7.85
CA LEU A 150 13.80 -0.91 6.95
C LEU A 150 13.53 -2.42 7.02
N VAL A 151 13.44 -2.96 8.24
CA VAL A 151 13.18 -4.38 8.47
C VAL A 151 11.81 -4.78 7.95
N THR A 152 10.77 -4.02 8.28
CA THR A 152 9.39 -4.29 7.82
C THR A 152 9.29 -4.18 6.30
N THR A 153 10.00 -3.23 5.68
CA THR A 153 10.04 -3.05 4.22
C THR A 153 10.77 -4.18 3.51
N ALA A 154 11.83 -4.76 4.08
CA ALA A 154 12.45 -5.94 3.51
C ALA A 154 11.53 -7.15 3.58
N LEU A 155 10.83 -7.33 4.71
CA LEU A 155 9.96 -8.47 4.96
C LEU A 155 8.67 -8.44 4.13
N LYS A 156 8.12 -7.26 3.82
CA LYS A 156 6.88 -7.16 3.01
C LYS A 156 7.03 -7.58 1.55
N LEU A 157 8.25 -7.54 1.01
CA LEU A 157 8.49 -7.93 -0.38
C LEU A 157 8.40 -9.44 -0.59
N LEU A 158 8.71 -10.25 0.44
CA LEU A 158 8.73 -11.71 0.34
C LEU A 158 7.33 -12.28 0.05
N PRO A 159 6.26 -11.94 0.80
CA PRO A 159 4.92 -12.41 0.49
C PRO A 159 4.41 -12.00 -0.89
N LEU A 160 4.68 -10.75 -1.28
CA LEU A 160 4.24 -10.20 -2.56
C LEU A 160 4.96 -10.87 -3.72
N ALA A 161 6.27 -11.10 -3.59
CA ALA A 161 7.02 -11.84 -4.60
C ALA A 161 6.54 -13.29 -4.69
N ALA A 162 6.32 -13.97 -3.56
CA ALA A 162 5.87 -15.37 -3.55
C ALA A 162 4.50 -15.54 -4.21
N ILE A 163 3.50 -14.75 -3.82
CA ILE A 163 2.14 -14.85 -4.37
C ILE A 163 2.07 -14.26 -5.78
N GLY A 164 2.70 -13.10 -6.02
CA GLY A 164 2.71 -12.42 -7.32
C GLY A 164 3.57 -13.10 -8.39
N THR A 165 4.29 -14.18 -8.08
CA THR A 165 5.03 -14.98 -9.07
C THR A 165 4.64 -16.46 -8.99
N VAL A 166 5.03 -17.17 -7.93
CA VAL A 166 4.77 -18.62 -7.78
C VAL A 166 3.28 -18.90 -7.64
N GLY A 167 2.51 -17.99 -7.04
CA GLY A 167 1.06 -18.11 -6.94
C GLY A 167 0.35 -18.25 -8.29
N PHE A 168 0.89 -17.67 -9.36
CA PHE A 168 0.33 -17.81 -10.71
C PHE A 168 0.34 -19.26 -11.25
N LEU A 169 1.19 -20.14 -10.71
CA LEU A 169 1.19 -21.55 -11.07
C LEU A 169 -0.08 -22.30 -10.62
N TYR A 170 -0.84 -21.72 -9.69
CA TYR A 170 -2.07 -22.26 -9.11
C TYR A 170 -3.30 -21.44 -9.52
N PHE A 171 -3.14 -20.56 -10.52
CA PHE A 171 -4.19 -19.67 -11.00
C PHE A 171 -5.29 -20.46 -11.73
N GLN A 172 -6.55 -20.25 -11.32
CA GLN A 172 -7.73 -20.79 -11.97
C GLN A 172 -8.53 -19.66 -12.61
N ALA A 173 -8.61 -19.66 -13.95
CA ALA A 173 -9.33 -18.63 -14.69
C ALA A 173 -10.84 -18.64 -14.44
N ASP A 174 -11.41 -19.77 -14.03
CA ASP A 174 -12.83 -19.92 -13.72
C ASP A 174 -13.26 -19.06 -12.53
N HIS A 175 -12.35 -18.72 -11.61
CA HIS A 175 -12.62 -17.80 -10.51
C HIS A 175 -12.89 -16.36 -10.99
N PHE A 176 -12.53 -16.02 -12.24
CA PHE A 176 -12.88 -14.73 -12.85
C PHE A 176 -14.23 -14.76 -13.56
N GLN A 177 -14.97 -15.88 -13.52
CA GLN A 177 -16.29 -16.01 -14.13
C GLN A 177 -17.40 -16.06 -13.07
N PRO A 178 -18.50 -15.30 -13.23
CA PRO A 178 -18.69 -14.25 -14.24
C PRO A 178 -17.75 -13.05 -14.02
N PHE A 179 -17.30 -12.40 -15.10
CA PHE A 179 -16.37 -11.27 -15.03
C PHE A 179 -16.90 -10.07 -14.21
N ASN A 180 -18.22 -9.90 -14.19
CA ASN A 180 -18.92 -8.88 -13.38
C ASN A 180 -20.10 -9.56 -12.65
N PRO A 181 -19.87 -10.14 -11.47
CA PRO A 181 -20.88 -10.94 -10.75
C PRO A 181 -22.09 -10.15 -10.29
N ALA A 182 -21.91 -8.87 -9.95
CA ALA A 182 -22.99 -8.00 -9.46
C ALA A 182 -24.01 -7.64 -10.56
N GLY A 183 -23.68 -7.86 -11.84
CA GLY A 183 -24.57 -7.53 -12.97
C GLY A 183 -24.83 -6.03 -13.17
N GLU A 184 -24.15 -5.16 -12.41
CA GLU A 184 -24.25 -3.72 -12.55
C GLU A 184 -23.63 -3.24 -13.88
N SER A 185 -23.90 -1.99 -14.26
CA SER A 185 -23.21 -1.37 -15.39
C SER A 185 -21.68 -1.40 -15.17
N ALA A 186 -20.92 -1.68 -16.24
CA ALA A 186 -19.46 -1.70 -16.17
C ALA A 186 -18.89 -0.39 -15.63
N PHE A 187 -19.53 0.74 -15.95
CA PHE A 187 -19.13 2.05 -15.43
C PHE A 187 -19.28 2.16 -13.90
N SER A 188 -20.38 1.67 -13.33
CA SER A 188 -20.61 1.63 -11.87
C SER A 188 -19.55 0.78 -11.18
N ALA A 189 -19.38 -0.47 -11.64
CA ALA A 189 -18.43 -1.41 -11.06
C ALA A 189 -16.97 -0.92 -11.16
N VAL A 190 -16.57 -0.37 -12.30
CA VAL A 190 -15.24 0.24 -12.46
C VAL A 190 -15.07 1.44 -11.54
N THR A 191 -16.07 2.30 -11.40
CA THR A 191 -15.98 3.48 -10.51
C THR A 191 -15.83 3.06 -9.05
N ALA A 192 -16.59 2.06 -8.59
CA ALA A 192 -16.51 1.54 -7.23
C ALA A 192 -15.14 0.89 -6.96
N THR A 193 -14.62 0.09 -7.90
CA THR A 193 -13.30 -0.55 -7.77
C THR A 193 -12.16 0.46 -7.87
N VAL A 194 -12.29 1.53 -8.65
CA VAL A 194 -11.34 2.67 -8.66
C VAL A 194 -11.28 3.33 -7.29
N ALA A 195 -12.43 3.61 -6.66
CA ALA A 195 -12.47 4.23 -5.33
C ALA A 195 -11.70 3.39 -4.27
N LEU A 196 -11.80 2.07 -4.34
CA LEU A 196 -11.06 1.16 -3.47
C LEU A 196 -9.55 1.12 -3.81
N THR A 197 -9.22 1.01 -5.09
CA THR A 197 -7.83 0.80 -5.54
C THR A 197 -6.97 2.06 -5.50
N LEU A 198 -7.57 3.26 -5.58
CA LEU A 198 -6.84 4.53 -5.42
C LEU A 198 -6.15 4.63 -4.06
N TRP A 199 -6.75 4.05 -3.01
CA TRP A 199 -6.15 4.05 -1.68
C TRP A 199 -4.78 3.36 -1.65
N ALA A 200 -4.56 2.33 -2.48
CA ALA A 200 -3.26 1.64 -2.55
C ALA A 200 -2.13 2.50 -3.12
N PHE A 201 -2.45 3.59 -3.82
CA PHE A 201 -1.48 4.52 -4.40
C PHE A 201 -1.16 5.72 -3.50
N LEU A 202 -1.78 5.83 -2.31
CA LEU A 202 -1.39 6.84 -1.34
C LEU A 202 0.07 6.64 -0.92
N GLY A 203 0.83 7.75 -0.81
CA GLY A 203 2.27 7.71 -0.52
C GLY A 203 3.16 7.84 -1.77
N LEU A 204 2.58 7.97 -2.97
CA LEU A 204 3.35 8.24 -4.20
C LEU A 204 4.17 9.55 -4.12
N GLU A 205 3.73 10.50 -3.29
CA GLU A 205 4.39 11.77 -3.00
C GLU A 205 5.57 11.65 -2.04
N ALA A 206 5.78 10.52 -1.36
CA ALA A 206 6.78 10.35 -0.30
C ALA A 206 8.20 10.71 -0.74
N GLY A 207 8.54 10.45 -2.00
CA GLY A 207 9.85 10.81 -2.58
C GLY A 207 10.09 12.33 -2.70
N THR A 208 9.04 13.13 -2.72
CA THR A 208 9.12 14.60 -2.86
C THR A 208 9.35 15.32 -1.52
N VAL A 209 9.00 14.69 -0.40
CA VAL A 209 9.06 15.30 0.93
C VAL A 209 10.51 15.55 1.40
N PRO A 210 11.44 14.57 1.34
CA PRO A 210 12.81 14.74 1.82
C PRO A 210 13.75 15.31 0.74
N ALA A 211 13.29 16.25 -0.10
CA ALA A 211 14.06 16.72 -1.25
C ALA A 211 15.48 17.23 -0.92
N GLY A 212 15.68 17.80 0.27
CA GLY A 212 16.98 18.29 0.75
C GLY A 212 18.02 17.18 1.01
N ASP A 213 17.56 15.95 1.27
CA ASP A 213 18.40 14.78 1.54
C ASP A 213 18.58 13.88 0.31
N VAL A 214 18.04 14.24 -0.85
CA VAL A 214 18.17 13.48 -2.10
C VAL A 214 19.39 13.97 -2.90
N ARG A 215 20.12 13.02 -3.51
CA ARG A 215 21.22 13.32 -4.43
C ARG A 215 20.64 13.77 -5.76
N ASP A 216 21.00 14.97 -6.22
CA ASP A 216 20.49 15.56 -7.47
C ASP A 216 18.94 15.52 -7.53
N PRO A 217 18.26 16.21 -6.61
CA PRO A 217 16.81 16.05 -6.40
C PRO A 217 15.99 16.36 -7.66
N ALA A 218 16.43 17.35 -8.46
CA ALA A 218 15.76 17.74 -9.70
C ALA A 218 15.73 16.62 -10.77
N ARG A 219 16.64 15.64 -10.70
CA ARG A 219 16.66 14.47 -11.61
C ARG A 219 16.23 13.17 -10.93
N THR A 220 16.56 13.02 -9.65
CA THR A 220 16.32 11.78 -8.91
C THR A 220 14.87 11.64 -8.46
N ILE A 221 14.26 12.70 -7.92
CA ILE A 221 12.85 12.65 -7.45
C ILE A 221 11.91 12.30 -8.62
N PRO A 222 11.98 12.96 -9.79
CA PRO A 222 11.09 12.64 -10.91
C PRO A 222 11.17 11.17 -11.34
N LYS A 223 12.39 10.65 -11.48
CA LYS A 223 12.63 9.26 -11.89
C LYS A 223 12.14 8.29 -10.83
N ALA A 224 12.43 8.57 -9.55
CA ALA A 224 12.02 7.73 -8.44
C ALA A 224 10.50 7.67 -8.28
N THR A 225 9.80 8.80 -8.44
CA THR A 225 8.34 8.85 -8.38
C THR A 225 7.72 7.99 -9.49
N ILE A 226 8.14 8.18 -10.75
CA ILE A 226 7.60 7.41 -11.88
C ILE A 226 7.91 5.90 -11.75
N LEU A 227 9.16 5.55 -11.43
CA LEU A 227 9.57 4.16 -11.26
C LEU A 227 8.85 3.51 -10.07
N GLY A 228 8.78 4.20 -8.93
CA GLY A 228 8.12 3.68 -7.73
C GLY A 228 6.64 3.43 -7.94
N THR A 229 5.93 4.36 -8.59
CA THR A 229 4.51 4.20 -8.96
C THR A 229 4.31 3.07 -9.96
N SER A 230 5.19 2.94 -10.94
CA SER A 230 5.12 1.84 -11.93
C SER A 230 5.31 0.47 -11.26
N ILE A 231 6.30 0.34 -10.37
CA ILE A 231 6.57 -0.89 -9.62
C ILE A 231 5.37 -1.25 -8.75
N ALA A 232 4.82 -0.29 -7.99
CA ALA A 232 3.65 -0.54 -7.15
C ALA A 232 2.44 -0.98 -7.98
N ALA A 233 2.14 -0.30 -9.10
CA ALA A 233 1.03 -0.67 -9.97
C ALA A 233 1.14 -2.12 -10.49
N VAL A 234 2.33 -2.51 -10.97
CA VAL A 234 2.57 -3.88 -11.47
C VAL A 234 2.40 -4.89 -10.35
N VAL A 235 2.99 -4.63 -9.17
CA VAL A 235 2.89 -5.53 -8.01
C VAL A 235 1.44 -5.68 -7.57
N TYR A 236 0.67 -4.59 -7.50
CA TYR A 236 -0.72 -4.62 -7.06
C TYR A 236 -1.62 -5.40 -7.98
N ILE A 237 -1.54 -5.13 -9.29
CA ILE A 237 -2.32 -5.84 -10.30
C ILE A 237 -1.96 -7.32 -10.30
N ALA A 238 -0.66 -7.64 -10.33
CA ALA A 238 -0.18 -9.02 -10.38
C ALA A 238 -0.61 -9.80 -9.12
N CYS A 239 -0.37 -9.25 -7.93
CA CYS A 239 -0.70 -9.96 -6.69
C CYS A 239 -2.21 -10.08 -6.48
N THR A 240 -2.98 -9.05 -6.82
CA THR A 240 -4.44 -9.11 -6.69
C THR A 240 -5.03 -10.11 -7.67
N ALA A 241 -4.58 -10.10 -8.93
CA ALA A 241 -4.99 -11.10 -9.91
C ALA A 241 -4.61 -12.52 -9.46
N ALA A 242 -3.41 -12.72 -8.93
CA ALA A 242 -2.98 -14.02 -8.41
C ALA A 242 -3.90 -14.50 -7.29
N VAL A 243 -4.16 -13.70 -6.26
CA VAL A 243 -5.02 -14.08 -5.13
C VAL A 243 -6.45 -14.38 -5.59
N MET A 244 -7.02 -13.55 -6.47
CA MET A 244 -8.36 -13.76 -7.04
C MET A 244 -8.43 -15.00 -7.93
N GLY A 245 -7.31 -15.40 -8.55
CA GLY A 245 -7.22 -16.64 -9.32
C GLY A 245 -7.00 -17.88 -8.45
N ILE A 246 -6.46 -17.74 -7.24
CA ILE A 246 -6.18 -18.87 -6.35
C ILE A 246 -7.41 -19.21 -5.48
N ILE A 247 -8.10 -18.21 -4.96
CA ILE A 247 -9.22 -18.37 -4.01
C ILE A 247 -10.55 -18.14 -4.73
N ALA A 248 -11.53 -19.01 -4.49
CA ALA A 248 -12.88 -18.84 -5.03
C ALA A 248 -13.53 -17.52 -4.56
N PRO A 249 -14.27 -16.78 -5.41
CA PRO A 249 -14.76 -15.43 -5.09
C PRO A 249 -15.59 -15.33 -3.80
N GLY A 250 -16.44 -16.33 -3.51
CA GLY A 250 -17.27 -16.36 -2.31
C GLY A 250 -16.46 -16.51 -1.02
N GLU A 251 -15.40 -17.31 -1.04
CA GLU A 251 -14.48 -17.46 0.09
C GLU A 251 -13.60 -16.22 0.25
N LEU A 252 -13.12 -15.68 -0.88
CA LEU A 252 -12.25 -14.51 -0.89
C LEU A 252 -12.94 -13.26 -0.31
N ALA A 253 -14.22 -13.06 -0.62
CA ALA A 253 -14.99 -11.92 -0.11
C ALA A 253 -15.14 -11.93 1.43
N LEU A 254 -15.05 -13.10 2.06
CA LEU A 254 -15.17 -13.28 3.52
C LEU A 254 -13.80 -13.35 4.22
N SER A 255 -12.72 -13.39 3.45
CA SER A 255 -11.37 -13.55 3.98
C SER A 255 -10.86 -12.29 4.69
N THR A 256 -10.39 -12.45 5.92
CA THR A 256 -9.68 -11.41 6.68
C THR A 256 -8.18 -11.35 6.38
N ALA A 257 -7.63 -12.36 5.70
CA ALA A 257 -6.21 -12.44 5.37
C ALA A 257 -5.95 -13.08 3.99
N PRO A 258 -6.34 -12.41 2.88
CA PRO A 258 -6.41 -13.04 1.54
C PRO A 258 -5.11 -13.70 1.07
N PHE A 259 -3.97 -13.06 1.33
CA PHE A 259 -2.68 -13.62 0.92
C PHE A 259 -2.31 -14.85 1.75
N ALA A 260 -2.64 -14.85 3.04
CA ALA A 260 -2.39 -15.99 3.91
C ALA A 260 -3.32 -17.16 3.55
N ASP A 261 -4.57 -16.88 3.20
CA ASP A 261 -5.53 -17.87 2.73
C ASP A 261 -5.06 -18.50 1.40
N ALA A 262 -4.56 -17.69 0.46
CA ALA A 262 -4.03 -18.15 -0.82
C ALA A 262 -2.76 -18.99 -0.63
N ALA A 263 -1.87 -18.57 0.26
CA ALA A 263 -0.70 -19.36 0.63
C ALA A 263 -1.08 -20.67 1.33
N GLY A 264 -2.17 -20.65 2.10
CA GLY A 264 -2.71 -21.82 2.79
C GLY A 264 -3.27 -22.86 1.85
N SER A 265 -3.95 -22.45 0.78
CA SER A 265 -4.47 -23.38 -0.24
C SER A 265 -3.35 -23.99 -1.09
N ILE A 266 -2.25 -23.27 -1.32
CA ILE A 266 -1.13 -23.73 -2.14
C ILE A 266 -0.13 -24.58 -1.33
N TRP A 267 0.33 -24.08 -0.18
CA TRP A 267 1.44 -24.65 0.60
C TRP A 267 1.01 -25.19 1.97
N GLY A 268 -0.29 -25.30 2.21
CA GLY A 268 -0.84 -25.75 3.48
C GLY A 268 -0.60 -24.77 4.64
N THR A 269 -0.76 -25.26 5.87
CA THR A 269 -0.71 -24.43 7.08
C THR A 269 0.59 -23.62 7.19
N TRP A 270 1.74 -24.19 6.82
CA TRP A 270 3.02 -23.47 6.88
C TRP A 270 3.05 -22.24 5.97
N GLY A 271 2.52 -22.33 4.76
CA GLY A 271 2.39 -21.20 3.84
C GLY A 271 1.52 -20.08 4.42
N ARG A 272 0.37 -20.46 5.00
CA ARG A 272 -0.54 -19.53 5.68
C ARG A 272 0.18 -18.73 6.77
N TRP A 273 0.95 -19.40 7.62
CA TRP A 273 1.65 -18.77 8.75
C TRP A 273 2.78 -17.84 8.28
N ILE A 274 3.61 -18.27 7.33
CA ILE A 274 4.73 -17.46 6.82
C ILE A 274 4.22 -16.19 6.13
N ILE A 275 3.22 -16.34 5.25
CA ILE A 275 2.65 -15.21 4.51
C ILE A 275 1.83 -14.31 5.43
N GLY A 276 1.07 -14.89 6.36
CA GLY A 276 0.37 -14.15 7.41
C GLY A 276 1.33 -13.31 8.26
N ALA A 277 2.50 -13.85 8.63
CA ALA A 277 3.50 -13.12 9.40
C ALA A 277 4.06 -11.95 8.60
N GLY A 278 4.46 -12.20 7.34
CA GLY A 278 4.98 -11.15 6.46
C GLY A 278 3.97 -10.04 6.21
N ALA A 279 2.69 -10.38 5.98
CA ALA A 279 1.63 -9.40 5.80
C ALA A 279 1.31 -8.63 7.09
N THR A 280 1.29 -9.30 8.26
CA THR A 280 1.10 -8.65 9.57
C THR A 280 2.21 -7.64 9.83
N ILE A 281 3.47 -8.03 9.61
CA ILE A 281 4.65 -7.17 9.75
C ILE A 281 4.61 -6.02 8.73
N SER A 282 4.13 -6.28 7.51
CA SER A 282 3.97 -5.24 6.50
C SER A 282 2.92 -4.20 6.90
N CYS A 283 1.74 -4.63 7.36
CA CYS A 283 0.68 -3.72 7.81
C CYS A 283 1.11 -2.93 9.04
N PHE A 284 1.85 -3.58 9.96
CA PHE A 284 2.38 -2.94 11.15
C PHE A 284 3.49 -1.93 10.84
N GLY A 285 4.32 -2.20 9.84
CA GLY A 285 5.48 -1.37 9.52
C GLY A 285 5.33 -0.45 8.32
N ALA A 286 4.11 -0.26 7.83
CA ALA A 286 3.76 0.68 6.76
C ALA A 286 3.26 1.99 7.37
#